data_AF-A0AAI8YMG2-F1
#
_entry.id   AF-A0AAI8YMG2-F1
#
_cell.length_a   1.000
_cell.length_b   1.000
_cell.length_c   1.000
_cell.angle_alpha   90.00
_cell.angle_beta   90.00
_cell.angle_gamma   90.00
#
_symmetry.space_group_name_H-M   'P 1'
#
loop_
_entity.id
_entity.type
_entity.pdbx_description
1 polymer ?
#
loop_
_entity_poly.entity_id
_entity_poly.type
_entity_poly.pdbx_seq_one_letter_code
_entity_poly.pdbx_strand_id
1 'polypeptide(L)'
;MKCARVLLALSSVASTVQARFAGAVNHSKRSPSLEVTLAPATEGIAELVATIKNVGSADLNLLKVGTLLDERLPVQKVLALDEAGVEAPFRGIHASIQHAALRAEHFQLLKASEIISMVINVAAVHDFTASGTYTFKASGLMPFANAGSAELIGPALTYESNTISLYVDAQKVASVPKALSARPLEERTEVQEGCNATQLAASTAALANCEILALAAAADAADPSSARFVEYFRTNSSTTRQTVVDRLTAVAADCATTDSGPSRYFCYDYYGICESSGPLNAYTLWDVSTSVMCSLFYDTLPPLPQGCHRQDQATTTIHEITHCEAVYSPHTNDYAYAYNESIALTPAFALLNADNYSLFANAVYMKC
;
A
#
# COMPACT_ATOMS: atom_id res chain seq x y z
N MET A 1 -4.49 28.46 -94.10
CA MET A 1 -5.77 29.13 -94.39
C MET A 1 -6.47 29.42 -93.07
N LYS A 2 -7.09 30.60 -92.98
CA LYS A 2 -7.58 31.27 -91.76
C LYS A 2 -8.79 30.60 -91.11
N CYS A 3 -9.03 31.02 -89.85
CA CYS A 3 -10.31 31.27 -89.15
C CYS A 3 -10.52 30.37 -87.93
N ALA A 4 -11.19 30.77 -86.85
CA ALA A 4 -11.53 32.04 -86.21
C ALA A 4 -12.18 31.63 -84.87
N ARG A 5 -12.10 32.48 -83.84
CA ARG A 5 -12.72 32.27 -82.51
C ARG A 5 -14.26 32.35 -82.56
N VAL A 6 -14.95 31.53 -81.75
CA VAL A 6 -16.24 31.82 -81.07
C VAL A 6 -16.27 30.95 -79.79
N LEU A 7 -16.08 31.49 -78.58
CA LEU A 7 -17.03 32.04 -77.58
C LEU A 7 -18.16 31.10 -77.06
N LEU A 8 -17.95 30.61 -75.82
CA LEU A 8 -18.84 30.50 -74.65
C LEU A 8 -20.35 30.19 -74.81
N ALA A 9 -20.80 29.11 -74.15
CA ALA A 9 -21.90 29.14 -73.18
C ALA A 9 -21.87 27.89 -72.26
N LEU A 10 -21.64 28.11 -70.96
CA LEU A 10 -21.83 27.12 -69.89
C LEU A 10 -23.29 27.12 -69.43
N SER A 11 -23.86 25.95 -69.12
CA SER A 11 -25.02 25.83 -68.25
C SER A 11 -25.03 24.50 -67.48
N SER A 12 -25.16 24.63 -66.14
CA SER A 12 -25.80 23.75 -65.11
C SER A 12 -25.65 22.22 -65.22
N VAL A 13 -25.36 21.46 -64.14
CA VAL A 13 -26.10 21.37 -62.87
C VAL A 13 -25.15 20.93 -61.75
N ALA A 14 -25.08 21.67 -60.64
CA ALA A 14 -24.43 21.24 -59.40
C ALA A 14 -25.47 20.54 -58.51
N SER A 15 -25.22 19.27 -58.17
CA SER A 15 -26.02 18.53 -57.18
C SER A 15 -25.21 18.41 -55.89
N THR A 16 -25.77 18.97 -54.82
CA THR A 16 -25.24 18.99 -53.46
C THR A 16 -25.45 17.64 -52.78
N VAL A 17 -24.37 16.93 -52.41
CA VAL A 17 -24.41 15.89 -51.38
C VAL A 17 -23.79 16.47 -50.12
N GLN A 18 -24.64 16.81 -49.18
CA GLN A 18 -24.25 17.34 -47.88
C GLN A 18 -23.98 16.16 -46.95
N ALA A 19 -22.73 15.69 -46.92
CA ALA A 19 -22.28 14.72 -45.93
C ALA A 19 -22.21 15.42 -44.56
N ARG A 20 -23.23 15.24 -43.73
CA ARG A 20 -23.17 15.58 -42.31
C ARG A 20 -22.14 14.66 -41.64
N PHE A 21 -20.93 15.16 -41.39
CA PHE A 21 -20.06 14.58 -40.39
C PHE A 21 -20.64 14.92 -39.01
N ALA A 22 -21.56 14.08 -38.53
CA ALA A 22 -21.77 13.96 -37.11
C ALA A 22 -20.53 13.26 -36.56
N GLY A 23 -19.57 14.04 -36.05
CA GLY A 23 -18.48 13.51 -35.24
C GLY A 23 -19.11 12.81 -34.04
N ALA A 24 -19.21 11.49 -34.09
CA ALA A 24 -19.39 10.68 -32.90
C ALA A 24 -18.17 10.95 -32.03
N VAL A 25 -18.32 11.82 -31.04
CA VAL A 25 -17.39 11.90 -29.91
C VAL A 25 -17.47 10.52 -29.27
N ASN A 26 -16.49 9.70 -29.60
CA ASN A 26 -16.31 8.42 -28.96
C ASN A 26 -15.98 8.75 -27.51
N HIS A 27 -16.98 8.73 -26.63
CA HIS A 27 -16.80 8.69 -25.18
C HIS A 27 -16.13 7.35 -24.85
N SER A 28 -14.86 7.20 -25.24
CA SER A 28 -13.99 6.25 -24.60
C SER A 28 -14.01 6.62 -23.13
N LYS A 29 -14.68 5.81 -22.31
CA LYS A 29 -14.64 5.96 -20.85
C LYS A 29 -13.18 6.16 -20.48
N ARG A 30 -12.84 7.35 -19.96
CA ARG A 30 -11.50 7.58 -19.43
C ARG A 30 -11.29 6.56 -18.31
N SER A 31 -10.18 5.85 -18.37
CA SER A 31 -9.74 4.95 -17.31
C SER A 31 -9.84 5.67 -15.95
N PRO A 32 -10.18 4.95 -14.87
CA PRO A 32 -10.08 5.49 -13.51
C PRO A 32 -8.74 6.20 -13.31
N SER A 33 -8.77 7.42 -12.78
CA SER A 33 -7.57 8.21 -12.58
C SER A 33 -7.83 9.29 -11.53
N LEU A 34 -6.82 9.53 -10.69
CA LEU A 34 -6.82 10.53 -9.65
C LEU A 34 -5.78 11.60 -9.95
N GLU A 35 -6.16 12.85 -9.75
CA GLU A 35 -5.25 13.98 -9.67
C GLU A 35 -5.13 14.36 -8.20
N VAL A 36 -3.90 14.39 -7.68
CA VAL A 36 -3.60 14.77 -6.29
C VAL A 36 -2.76 16.03 -6.31
N THR A 37 -3.13 17.03 -5.51
CA THR A 37 -2.32 18.23 -5.31
C THR A 37 -2.09 18.50 -3.84
N LEU A 38 -0.89 18.98 -3.50
CA LEU A 38 -0.51 19.40 -2.16
C LEU A 38 -0.41 20.92 -2.09
N ALA A 39 -0.90 21.48 -1.00
CA ALA A 39 -0.72 22.88 -0.62
C ALA A 39 -0.34 22.96 0.88
N PRO A 40 0.37 24.01 1.32
CA PRO A 40 0.53 24.28 2.75
C PRO A 40 -0.84 24.50 3.39
N ALA A 41 -1.07 23.96 4.59
CA ALA A 41 -2.22 24.35 5.39
C ALA A 41 -2.07 25.80 5.86
N THR A 42 -3.19 26.50 5.99
CA THR A 42 -3.22 27.90 6.48
C THR A 42 -2.97 28.00 7.98
N GLU A 43 -3.22 26.92 8.70
CA GLU A 43 -3.07 26.75 10.14
C GLU A 43 -2.30 25.45 10.41
N GLY A 44 -1.74 25.29 11.61
CA GLY A 44 -0.99 24.10 11.99
C GLY A 44 0.52 24.18 11.76
N ILE A 45 1.26 23.22 12.31
CA ILE A 45 2.72 23.15 12.25
C ILE A 45 3.10 21.99 11.32
N ALA A 46 3.73 22.31 10.19
CA ALA A 46 4.07 21.34 9.14
C ALA A 46 2.86 20.50 8.69
N GLU A 47 1.72 21.17 8.53
CA GLU A 47 0.49 20.58 8.01
C GLU A 47 0.32 20.92 6.52
N LEU A 48 -0.18 19.95 5.77
CA LEU A 48 -0.45 20.05 4.34
C LEU A 48 -1.93 19.82 4.08
N VAL A 49 -2.44 20.37 2.99
CA VAL A 49 -3.74 20.01 2.45
C VAL A 49 -3.52 19.22 1.18
N ALA A 50 -3.98 17.96 1.17
CA ALA A 50 -4.09 17.17 -0.05
C ALA A 50 -5.47 17.38 -0.66
N THR A 51 -5.52 17.73 -1.94
CA THR A 51 -6.75 17.80 -2.72
C THR A 51 -6.74 16.67 -3.74
N ILE A 52 -7.76 15.81 -3.69
CA ILE A 52 -7.89 14.63 -4.52
C ILE A 52 -9.09 14.82 -5.44
N LYS A 53 -8.86 14.71 -6.75
CA LYS A 53 -9.88 14.85 -7.78
C LYS A 53 -9.99 13.57 -8.60
N ASN A 54 -11.21 13.10 -8.77
CA ASN A 54 -11.49 12.05 -9.75
C ASN A 54 -11.57 12.68 -11.15
N VAL A 55 -10.51 12.51 -11.95
CA VAL A 55 -10.44 12.99 -13.34
C VAL A 55 -10.92 11.93 -14.34
N GLY A 56 -11.32 10.76 -13.83
CA GLY A 56 -11.96 9.69 -14.58
C GLY A 56 -13.43 9.97 -14.88
N SER A 57 -14.05 9.01 -15.56
CA SER A 57 -15.44 9.10 -16.02
C SER A 57 -16.43 8.26 -15.21
N ALA A 58 -15.96 7.53 -14.19
CA ALA A 58 -16.74 6.66 -13.34
C ALA A 58 -16.57 7.06 -11.87
N ASP A 59 -17.60 6.82 -11.07
CA ASP A 59 -17.55 6.98 -9.63
C ASP A 59 -16.65 5.91 -9.02
N LEU A 60 -15.84 6.31 -8.03
CA LEU A 60 -14.86 5.45 -7.37
C LEU A 60 -15.21 5.35 -5.89
N ASN A 61 -15.05 4.18 -5.30
CA ASN A 61 -15.07 4.03 -3.85
C ASN A 61 -13.62 3.78 -3.40
N LEU A 62 -12.93 4.81 -2.91
CA LEU A 62 -11.51 4.75 -2.58
C LEU A 62 -11.30 4.16 -1.18
N LEU A 63 -10.41 3.18 -1.03
CA LEU A 63 -10.09 2.63 0.29
C LEU A 63 -9.45 3.73 1.16
N LYS A 64 -9.91 3.89 2.39
CA LYS A 64 -9.34 4.87 3.34
C LYS A 64 -8.19 4.28 4.14
N VAL A 65 -8.44 3.15 4.81
CA VAL A 65 -7.50 2.52 5.75
C VAL A 65 -6.20 2.15 5.05
N GLY A 66 -5.06 2.54 5.60
CA GLY A 66 -3.72 2.30 5.05
C GLY A 66 -3.29 3.24 3.92
N THR A 67 -4.12 4.22 3.52
CA THR A 67 -3.87 5.02 2.30
C THR A 67 -3.65 6.51 2.59
N LEU A 68 -3.50 7.31 1.52
CA LEU A 68 -3.55 8.77 1.59
C LEU A 68 -4.75 9.26 2.40
N LEU A 69 -5.91 8.60 2.25
CA LEU A 69 -7.19 8.96 2.87
C LEU A 69 -7.39 8.39 4.27
N ASP A 70 -6.38 7.75 4.87
CA ASP A 70 -6.50 7.26 6.24
C ASP A 70 -6.72 8.42 7.21
N GLU A 71 -7.59 8.29 8.19
CA GLU A 71 -7.87 9.34 9.19
C GLU A 71 -7.45 8.92 10.61
N ARG A 72 -7.03 7.67 10.78
CA ARG A 72 -6.82 7.02 12.07
C ARG A 72 -5.44 6.43 12.23
N LEU A 73 -4.97 5.64 11.26
CA LEU A 73 -3.69 4.96 11.34
C LEU A 73 -2.54 5.92 11.01
N PRO A 74 -1.43 5.87 11.76
CA PRO A 74 -0.25 6.69 11.50
C PRO A 74 0.56 6.12 10.34
N VAL A 75 0.02 6.20 9.12
CA VAL A 75 0.69 5.74 7.90
C VAL A 75 1.42 6.87 7.19
N GLN A 76 2.38 6.51 6.34
CA GLN A 76 3.12 7.50 5.56
C GLN A 76 2.30 7.94 4.35
N LYS A 77 1.84 9.21 4.38
CA LYS A 77 1.05 9.79 3.28
C LYS A 77 1.87 10.63 2.31
N VAL A 78 2.97 11.19 2.81
CA VAL A 78 3.79 12.21 2.13
C VAL A 78 5.24 11.95 2.52
N LEU A 79 6.12 11.95 1.52
CA LEU A 79 7.58 11.99 1.73
C LEU A 79 8.00 13.40 2.09
N ALA A 80 8.89 13.55 3.07
CA ALA A 80 9.46 14.83 3.47
C ALA A 80 10.98 14.79 3.32
N LEU A 81 11.52 15.47 2.30
CA LEU A 81 12.95 15.44 1.98
C LEU A 81 13.61 16.77 2.36
N ASP A 82 14.75 16.73 3.03
CA ASP A 82 15.55 17.93 3.30
C ASP A 82 16.21 18.48 2.01
N GLU A 83 16.98 19.56 2.13
CA GLU A 83 17.68 20.18 1.00
C GLU A 83 18.77 19.29 0.39
N ALA A 84 19.24 18.27 1.11
CA ALA A 84 20.18 17.27 0.63
C ALA A 84 19.46 16.06 -0.03
N GLY A 85 18.12 16.03 -0.02
CA GLY A 85 17.32 14.92 -0.52
C GLY A 85 17.22 13.75 0.45
N VAL A 86 17.60 13.94 1.72
CA VAL A 86 17.47 12.93 2.77
C VAL A 86 16.07 13.02 3.36
N GLU A 87 15.43 11.88 3.50
CA GLU A 87 14.09 11.80 4.08
C GLU A 87 14.13 12.05 5.59
N ALA A 88 13.26 12.95 6.06
CA ALA A 88 12.96 13.08 7.48
C ALA A 88 12.38 11.73 7.96
N PRO A 89 12.94 11.10 9.01
CA PRO A 89 12.54 9.75 9.39
C PRO A 89 11.03 9.63 9.63
N PHE A 90 10.38 8.71 8.92
CA PHE A 90 9.00 8.32 9.18
C PHE A 90 8.93 7.41 10.42
N ARG A 91 7.97 7.69 11.31
CA ARG A 91 7.73 7.06 12.61
C ARG A 91 6.26 6.63 12.73
N GLY A 92 5.81 5.87 11.76
CA GLY A 92 4.47 5.32 11.72
C GLY A 92 4.46 3.81 11.51
N ILE A 93 3.37 3.29 10.96
CA ILE A 93 3.15 1.85 10.79
C ILE A 93 2.94 1.45 9.33
N HIS A 94 3.32 0.22 9.01
CA HIS A 94 2.74 -0.59 7.94
C HIS A 94 1.63 -1.45 8.53
N ALA A 95 0.55 -1.69 7.81
CA ALA A 95 -0.67 -2.26 8.35
C ALA A 95 -1.07 -3.54 7.60
N SER A 96 -1.35 -4.63 8.31
CA SER A 96 -2.04 -5.77 7.71
C SER A 96 -3.55 -5.62 7.83
N ILE A 97 -4.20 -5.39 6.69
CA ILE A 97 -5.63 -5.17 6.58
C ILE A 97 -6.35 -6.48 6.26
N GLN A 98 -7.41 -6.80 7.00
CA GLN A 98 -8.28 -7.92 6.77
C GLN A 98 -9.26 -7.59 5.65
N HIS A 99 -8.95 -8.02 4.42
CA HIS A 99 -9.71 -7.62 3.24
C HIS A 99 -11.18 -8.08 3.30
N ALA A 100 -11.43 -9.26 3.89
CA ALA A 100 -12.79 -9.78 4.08
C ALA A 100 -13.61 -9.01 5.13
N ALA A 101 -12.97 -8.21 5.99
CA ALA A 101 -13.63 -7.35 6.97
C ALA A 101 -13.88 -5.93 6.44
N LEU A 102 -13.50 -5.63 5.20
CA LEU A 102 -13.76 -4.34 4.59
C LEU A 102 -15.27 -4.10 4.43
N ARG A 103 -15.71 -2.91 4.80
CA ARG A 103 -17.11 -2.46 4.83
C ARG A 103 -17.20 -1.08 4.22
N ALA A 104 -18.42 -0.63 3.89
CA ALA A 104 -18.65 0.66 3.25
C ALA A 104 -18.01 1.85 4.00
N GLU A 105 -17.94 1.79 5.33
CA GLU A 105 -17.31 2.83 6.17
C GLU A 105 -15.80 2.96 6.01
N HIS A 106 -15.12 1.93 5.48
CA HIS A 106 -13.69 1.94 5.18
C HIS A 106 -13.39 2.59 3.84
N PHE A 107 -14.40 3.06 3.10
CA PHE A 107 -14.23 3.69 1.80
C PHE A 107 -14.75 5.13 1.77
N GLN A 108 -14.20 5.89 0.84
CA GLN A 108 -14.64 7.23 0.47
C GLN A 108 -15.18 7.20 -0.95
N LEU A 109 -16.49 7.44 -1.10
CA LEU A 109 -17.07 7.63 -2.42
C LEU A 109 -16.55 8.95 -3.01
N LEU A 110 -16.04 8.88 -4.23
CA LEU A 110 -15.59 10.02 -5.01
C LEU A 110 -16.17 9.92 -6.43
N LYS A 111 -17.21 10.69 -6.70
CA LYS A 111 -17.91 10.70 -7.99
C LYS A 111 -17.01 11.23 -9.09
N ALA A 112 -17.36 10.92 -10.34
CA ALA A 112 -16.66 11.49 -11.49
C ALA A 112 -16.63 13.02 -11.41
N SER A 113 -15.45 13.62 -11.61
CA SER A 113 -15.18 15.07 -11.47
C SER A 113 -15.32 15.66 -10.06
N GLU A 114 -15.66 14.87 -9.05
CA GLU A 114 -15.71 15.33 -7.65
C GLU A 114 -14.30 15.57 -7.10
N ILE A 115 -14.22 16.49 -6.15
CA ILE A 115 -13.01 16.89 -5.45
C ILE A 115 -13.26 16.76 -3.96
N ILE A 116 -12.31 16.14 -3.25
CA ILE A 116 -12.25 16.14 -1.80
C ILE A 116 -10.90 16.71 -1.35
N SER A 117 -10.86 17.20 -0.12
CA SER A 117 -9.62 17.69 0.50
C SER A 117 -9.48 17.12 1.90
N MET A 118 -8.24 16.91 2.32
CA MET A 118 -7.92 16.49 3.68
C MET A 118 -6.66 17.16 4.18
N VAL A 119 -6.57 17.33 5.50
CA VAL A 119 -5.37 17.83 6.17
C VAL A 119 -4.46 16.66 6.51
N ILE A 120 -3.17 16.82 6.24
CA ILE A 120 -2.11 15.86 6.57
C ILE A 120 -1.19 16.54 7.58
N ASN A 121 -1.20 16.02 8.81
CA ASN A 121 -0.24 16.44 9.83
C ASN A 121 1.05 15.63 9.67
N VAL A 122 2.02 16.20 8.94
CA VAL A 122 3.27 15.50 8.62
C VAL A 122 4.15 15.36 9.86
N ALA A 123 4.12 16.36 10.75
CA ALA A 123 4.86 16.37 12.02
C ALA A 123 4.45 15.25 12.99
N ALA A 124 3.21 14.78 12.92
CA ALA A 124 2.70 13.70 13.77
C ALA A 124 3.37 12.35 13.50
N VAL A 125 3.89 12.13 12.29
CA VAL A 125 4.47 10.85 11.86
C VAL A 125 5.88 10.95 11.26
N HIS A 126 6.46 12.15 11.12
CA HIS A 126 7.86 12.33 10.72
C HIS A 126 8.66 13.08 11.78
N ASP A 127 9.92 12.70 11.95
CA ASP A 127 10.86 13.35 12.87
C ASP A 127 11.71 14.38 12.14
N PHE A 128 11.40 15.65 12.36
CA PHE A 128 12.21 16.76 11.87
C PHE A 128 13.27 17.13 12.90
N THR A 129 14.47 16.56 12.75
CA THR A 129 15.58 16.71 13.72
C THR A 129 16.31 18.05 13.61
N ALA A 130 16.16 18.76 12.49
CA ALA A 130 16.74 20.07 12.25
C ALA A 130 15.73 20.99 11.56
N SER A 131 15.76 22.28 11.93
CA SER A 131 14.98 23.30 11.23
C SER A 131 15.57 23.56 9.85
N GLY A 132 14.73 23.68 8.83
CA GLY A 132 15.18 23.82 7.45
C GLY A 132 14.04 23.79 6.46
N THR A 133 14.36 23.97 5.18
CA THR A 133 13.38 23.81 4.10
C THR A 133 13.26 22.32 3.76
N TYR A 134 12.03 21.80 3.78
CA TYR A 134 11.73 20.44 3.36
C TYR A 134 10.84 20.47 2.13
N THR A 135 11.08 19.54 1.21
CA THR A 135 10.24 19.29 0.03
C THR A 135 9.31 18.12 0.31
N PHE A 136 8.03 18.34 0.09
CA PHE A 136 6.97 17.37 0.32
C PHE A 136 6.38 16.86 -0.99
N LYS A 137 6.13 15.56 -1.04
CA LYS A 137 5.51 14.89 -2.20
C LYS A 137 4.66 13.72 -1.75
N ALA A 138 3.45 13.60 -2.26
CA ALA A 138 2.62 12.42 -2.11
C ALA A 138 2.68 11.59 -3.39
N SER A 139 3.01 10.32 -3.27
CA SER A 139 2.92 9.37 -4.38
C SER A 139 2.62 8.00 -3.82
N GLY A 140 1.79 7.23 -4.52
CA GLY A 140 1.41 5.92 -4.03
C GLY A 140 0.38 5.24 -4.90
N LEU A 141 -0.18 4.18 -4.34
CA LEU A 141 -1.23 3.38 -4.93
C LEU A 141 -2.50 3.56 -4.09
N MET A 142 -3.64 3.68 -4.76
CA MET A 142 -4.94 3.87 -4.14
C MET A 142 -5.85 2.69 -4.53
N PRO A 143 -5.97 1.66 -3.67
CA PRO A 143 -6.95 0.60 -3.85
C PRO A 143 -8.36 1.19 -3.89
N PHE A 144 -9.22 0.61 -4.72
CA PHE A 144 -10.58 1.11 -4.90
C PHE A 144 -11.56 -0.02 -5.22
N ALA A 145 -12.83 0.25 -4.97
CA ALA A 145 -13.97 -0.58 -5.30
C ALA A 145 -14.91 0.18 -6.25
N ASN A 146 -15.85 -0.55 -6.85
CA ASN A 146 -17.01 0.07 -7.51
C ASN A 146 -17.82 0.89 -6.50
N ALA A 147 -18.46 1.97 -6.97
CA ALA A 147 -19.36 2.76 -6.13
C ALA A 147 -20.39 1.88 -5.41
N GLY A 148 -20.47 1.99 -4.08
CA GLY A 148 -21.38 1.21 -3.23
C GLY A 148 -20.91 -0.22 -2.92
N SER A 149 -19.73 -0.65 -3.40
CA SER A 149 -19.11 -1.93 -3.05
C SER A 149 -17.95 -1.72 -2.08
N ALA A 150 -17.67 -2.75 -1.26
CA ALA A 150 -16.46 -2.87 -0.44
C ALA A 150 -15.46 -3.90 -1.00
N GLU A 151 -15.77 -4.50 -2.15
CA GLU A 151 -14.90 -5.45 -2.86
C GLU A 151 -13.94 -4.66 -3.76
N LEU A 152 -12.64 -4.78 -3.49
CA LEU A 152 -11.58 -4.17 -4.28
C LEU A 152 -11.60 -4.70 -5.72
N ILE A 153 -11.24 -3.83 -6.68
CA ILE A 153 -11.20 -4.17 -8.09
C ILE A 153 -9.94 -3.65 -8.79
N GLY A 154 -9.41 -4.49 -9.68
CA GLY A 154 -8.34 -4.12 -10.59
C GLY A 154 -7.03 -3.75 -9.89
N PRO A 155 -6.03 -3.26 -10.65
CA PRO A 155 -4.85 -2.67 -10.03
C PRO A 155 -5.24 -1.38 -9.31
N ALA A 156 -4.64 -1.15 -8.14
CA ALA A 156 -4.76 0.11 -7.42
C ALA A 156 -4.37 1.31 -8.32
N LEU A 157 -5.03 2.45 -8.13
CA LEU A 157 -4.78 3.65 -8.91
C LEU A 157 -3.47 4.30 -8.48
N THR A 158 -2.53 4.46 -9.40
CA THR A 158 -1.32 5.25 -9.12
C THR A 158 -1.66 6.73 -9.07
N TYR A 159 -1.11 7.43 -8.10
CA TYR A 159 -1.16 8.89 -8.03
C TYR A 159 0.22 9.47 -7.70
N GLU A 160 0.42 10.71 -8.13
CA GLU A 160 1.58 11.52 -7.80
C GLU A 160 1.11 12.97 -7.66
N SER A 161 1.57 13.66 -6.63
CA SER A 161 1.28 15.07 -6.42
C SER A 161 2.33 15.99 -7.01
N ASN A 162 2.01 17.29 -7.10
CA ASN A 162 3.05 18.31 -7.16
C ASN A 162 3.95 18.24 -5.93
N THR A 163 5.16 18.80 -6.05
CA THR A 163 6.04 19.07 -4.91
C THR A 163 5.72 20.44 -4.32
N ILE A 164 5.88 20.56 -3.00
CA ILE A 164 5.85 21.85 -2.30
C ILE A 164 7.03 21.92 -1.35
N SER A 165 7.60 23.11 -1.16
CA SER A 165 8.71 23.32 -0.23
C SER A 165 8.29 24.26 0.88
N LEU A 166 8.54 23.87 2.13
CA LEU A 166 8.14 24.61 3.32
C LEU A 166 9.30 24.68 4.30
N TYR A 167 9.45 25.81 4.99
CA TYR A 167 10.33 25.87 6.14
C TYR A 167 9.67 25.19 7.34
N VAL A 168 10.35 24.19 7.90
CA VAL A 168 9.93 23.48 9.11
C VAL A 168 10.82 23.94 10.26
N ASP A 169 10.20 24.40 11.34
CA ASP A 169 10.87 24.73 12.59
C ASP A 169 10.83 23.51 13.52
N ALA A 170 11.99 22.87 13.73
CA ALA A 170 12.09 21.65 14.54
C ALA A 170 11.66 21.86 15.99
N GLN A 171 11.82 23.06 16.57
CA GLN A 171 11.38 23.33 17.94
C GLN A 171 9.84 23.39 18.03
N LYS A 172 9.19 23.96 17.01
CA LYS A 172 7.73 23.97 16.92
C LYS A 172 7.19 22.57 16.64
N VAL A 173 7.82 21.82 15.75
CA VAL A 173 7.42 20.42 15.48
C VAL A 173 7.55 19.55 16.72
N ALA A 174 8.57 19.77 17.55
CA ALA A 174 8.76 19.01 18.79
C ALA A 174 7.61 19.16 19.80
N SER A 175 6.76 20.20 19.68
CA SER A 175 5.55 20.35 20.49
C SER A 175 4.30 19.69 19.90
N VAL A 176 4.37 19.21 18.65
CA VAL A 176 3.27 18.47 18.02
C VAL A 176 3.21 17.07 18.63
N PRO A 177 2.06 16.64 19.19
CA PRO A 177 1.90 15.28 19.67
C PRO A 177 2.16 14.26 18.55
N LYS A 178 3.07 13.32 18.81
CA LYS A 178 3.34 12.22 17.88
C LYS A 178 2.19 11.23 17.89
N ALA A 179 1.85 10.71 16.72
CA ALA A 179 0.76 9.75 16.57
C ALA A 179 1.07 8.42 17.26
N LEU A 180 2.35 8.06 17.35
CA LEU A 180 2.84 6.98 18.17
C LEU A 180 3.54 7.56 19.41
N SER A 181 3.04 7.21 20.59
CA SER A 181 3.74 7.55 21.82
C SER A 181 5.02 6.71 21.94
N ALA A 182 6.16 7.39 22.10
CA ALA A 182 7.43 6.72 22.36
C ALA A 182 7.38 6.08 23.75
N ARG A 183 6.95 4.82 23.81
CA ARG A 183 7.18 3.97 24.97
C ARG A 183 8.61 3.44 24.88
N PRO A 184 9.41 3.49 25.96
CA PRO A 184 10.73 2.89 25.96
C PRO A 184 10.63 1.43 25.53
N LEU A 185 11.29 1.09 24.43
CA LEU A 185 11.44 -0.29 23.99
C LEU A 185 12.72 -0.79 24.65
N GLU A 186 12.59 -1.54 25.74
CA GLU A 186 13.73 -1.86 26.61
C GLU A 186 14.74 -2.78 25.91
N GLU A 187 14.32 -3.79 25.12
CA GLU A 187 15.24 -4.71 24.45
C GLU A 187 14.73 -5.15 23.07
N ARG A 188 15.62 -5.47 22.12
CA ARG A 188 15.26 -6.10 20.83
C ARG A 188 15.44 -7.60 21.02
N THR A 189 14.32 -8.30 21.07
CA THR A 189 14.05 -9.76 20.95
C THR A 189 12.81 -10.08 21.78
N GLU A 190 12.02 -11.07 21.37
CA GLU A 190 10.90 -11.73 22.08
C GLU A 190 9.47 -11.44 21.62
N VAL A 191 8.64 -12.49 21.76
CA VAL A 191 7.22 -12.36 22.08
C VAL A 191 7.12 -11.65 23.43
N GLN A 192 6.73 -10.39 23.40
CA GLN A 192 6.89 -9.50 24.55
C GLN A 192 6.01 -9.91 25.73
N GLU A 193 6.54 -9.74 26.95
CA GLU A 193 5.78 -9.97 28.17
C GLU A 193 4.45 -9.19 28.16
N GLY A 194 3.38 -9.82 28.65
CA GLY A 194 2.03 -9.25 28.66
C GLY A 194 1.00 -10.03 27.84
N CYS A 195 1.42 -11.06 27.10
CA CYS A 195 0.48 -12.00 26.47
C CYS A 195 -0.37 -12.72 27.52
N ASN A 196 -1.68 -12.79 27.30
CA ASN A 196 -2.46 -13.82 27.98
C ASN A 196 -2.10 -15.22 27.44
N ALA A 197 -2.42 -16.27 28.20
CA ALA A 197 -2.01 -17.64 27.85
C ALA A 197 -2.49 -18.10 26.46
N THR A 198 -3.69 -17.68 26.04
CA THR A 198 -4.24 -18.01 24.71
C THR A 198 -3.51 -17.29 23.60
N GLN A 199 -3.26 -15.99 23.76
CA GLN A 199 -2.52 -15.18 22.79
C GLN A 199 -1.07 -15.66 22.66
N LEU A 200 -0.43 -16.02 23.78
CA LEU A 200 0.91 -16.58 23.78
C LEU A 200 0.95 -17.89 22.99
N ALA A 201 0.06 -18.82 23.28
CA ALA A 201 -0.01 -20.10 22.58
C ALA A 201 -0.26 -19.93 21.07
N ALA A 202 -1.19 -19.03 20.69
CA ALA A 202 -1.46 -18.72 19.29
C ALA A 202 -0.26 -18.06 18.60
N SER A 203 0.43 -17.13 19.26
CA SER A 203 1.61 -16.45 18.71
C SER A 203 2.78 -17.40 18.49
N THR A 204 3.07 -18.25 19.49
CA THR A 204 4.11 -19.28 19.35
C THR A 204 3.79 -20.26 18.22
N ALA A 205 2.52 -20.66 18.08
CA ALA A 205 2.09 -21.51 16.96
C ALA A 205 2.20 -20.79 15.61
N ALA A 206 1.83 -19.51 15.54
CA ALA A 206 1.93 -18.70 14.32
C ALA A 206 3.38 -18.54 13.85
N LEU A 207 4.33 -18.29 14.77
CA LEU A 207 5.77 -18.23 14.49
C LEU A 207 6.30 -19.58 13.97
N ALA A 208 5.98 -20.68 14.65
CA ALA A 208 6.39 -22.01 14.19
C ALA A 208 5.82 -22.35 12.79
N ASN A 209 4.57 -21.99 12.53
CA ASN A 209 3.96 -22.17 11.20
C ASN A 209 4.56 -21.22 10.16
N CYS A 210 4.88 -19.98 10.54
CA CYS A 210 5.56 -19.02 9.67
C CYS A 210 6.90 -19.57 9.18
N GLU A 211 7.73 -20.14 10.07
CA GLU A 211 9.01 -20.76 9.68
C GLU A 211 8.81 -21.82 8.59
N ILE A 212 7.86 -22.74 8.81
CA ILE A 212 7.55 -23.83 7.88
C ILE A 212 7.08 -23.30 6.52
N LEU A 213 6.13 -22.37 6.52
CA LEU A 213 5.55 -21.82 5.29
C LEU A 213 6.56 -20.96 4.53
N ALA A 214 7.36 -20.15 5.23
CA ALA A 214 8.38 -19.30 4.62
C ALA A 214 9.50 -20.14 3.97
N LEU A 215 9.96 -21.22 4.61
CA LEU A 215 10.94 -22.15 4.00
C LEU A 215 10.37 -22.88 2.78
N ALA A 216 9.11 -23.32 2.83
CA ALA A 216 8.45 -23.95 1.70
C ALA A 216 8.32 -22.97 0.51
N ALA A 217 7.95 -21.72 0.78
CA ALA A 217 7.86 -20.67 -0.22
C ALA A 217 9.23 -20.30 -0.79
N ALA A 218 10.28 -20.24 0.03
CA ALA A 218 11.66 -20.03 -0.43
C ALA A 218 12.09 -21.15 -1.39
N ALA A 219 11.81 -22.42 -1.05
CA ALA A 219 12.11 -23.55 -1.92
C ALA A 219 11.37 -23.48 -3.28
N ASP A 220 10.11 -23.06 -3.28
CA ASP A 220 9.33 -22.88 -4.52
C ASP A 220 9.84 -21.69 -5.36
N ALA A 221 10.25 -20.59 -4.71
CA ALA A 221 10.86 -19.45 -5.38
C ALA A 221 12.22 -19.81 -6.02
N ALA A 222 12.97 -20.73 -5.40
CA ALA A 222 14.23 -21.23 -5.94
C ALA A 222 14.04 -22.14 -7.17
N ASP A 223 12.87 -22.77 -7.34
CA ASP A 223 12.56 -23.58 -8.51
C ASP A 223 12.31 -22.70 -9.75
N PRO A 224 13.20 -22.70 -10.76
CA PRO A 224 13.05 -21.85 -11.95
C PRO A 224 11.82 -22.22 -12.80
N SER A 225 11.21 -23.38 -12.56
CA SER A 225 9.99 -23.84 -13.22
C SER A 225 8.69 -23.45 -12.50
N SER A 226 8.78 -22.87 -11.28
CA SER A 226 7.59 -22.44 -10.53
C SER A 226 6.82 -21.37 -11.30
N ALA A 227 5.63 -21.73 -11.78
CA ALA A 227 4.67 -20.81 -12.36
C ALA A 227 4.06 -19.90 -11.30
N ARG A 228 3.92 -20.39 -10.05
CA ARG A 228 3.43 -19.62 -8.90
C ARG A 228 4.32 -18.42 -8.63
N PHE A 229 5.64 -18.59 -8.66
CA PHE A 229 6.56 -17.45 -8.54
C PHE A 229 6.28 -16.35 -9.58
N VAL A 230 6.08 -16.73 -10.85
CA VAL A 230 5.81 -15.78 -11.95
C VAL A 230 4.47 -15.08 -11.76
N GLU A 231 3.47 -15.79 -11.23
CA GLU A 231 2.15 -15.24 -10.94
C GLU A 231 2.20 -14.12 -9.89
N TYR A 232 2.89 -14.36 -8.77
CA TYR A 232 2.97 -13.42 -7.65
C TYR A 232 4.00 -12.31 -7.88
N PHE A 233 5.17 -12.60 -8.44
CA PHE A 233 6.25 -11.61 -8.59
C PHE A 233 6.38 -11.04 -10.01
N ARG A 234 5.54 -11.50 -10.95
CA ARG A 234 5.38 -10.94 -12.30
C ARG A 234 6.63 -10.96 -13.16
N THR A 235 7.59 -11.81 -12.79
CA THR A 235 8.87 -11.97 -13.46
C THR A 235 9.37 -13.39 -13.29
N ASN A 236 10.32 -13.81 -14.14
CA ASN A 236 11.06 -15.06 -13.97
C ASN A 236 12.58 -14.82 -13.85
N SER A 237 12.97 -13.58 -13.51
CA SER A 237 14.38 -13.22 -13.33
C SER A 237 15.02 -14.02 -12.20
N SER A 238 16.20 -14.60 -12.45
CA SER A 238 16.99 -15.27 -11.42
C SER A 238 17.37 -14.35 -10.27
N THR A 239 17.60 -13.06 -10.55
CA THR A 239 17.90 -12.06 -9.51
C THR A 239 16.72 -11.85 -8.58
N THR A 240 15.50 -11.68 -9.13
CA THR A 240 14.29 -11.49 -8.31
C THR A 240 13.99 -12.75 -7.50
N ARG A 241 14.16 -13.95 -8.11
CA ARG A 241 14.03 -15.22 -7.39
C ARG A 241 14.97 -15.28 -6.19
N GLN A 242 16.25 -14.95 -6.38
CA GLN A 242 17.22 -14.96 -5.30
C GLN A 242 16.82 -13.98 -4.18
N THR A 243 16.39 -12.76 -4.51
CA THR A 243 15.90 -11.80 -3.51
C THR A 243 14.71 -12.35 -2.71
N VAL A 244 13.75 -13.01 -3.38
CA VAL A 244 12.59 -13.62 -2.69
C VAL A 244 13.02 -14.79 -1.81
N VAL A 245 13.93 -15.65 -2.30
CA VAL A 245 14.51 -16.76 -1.52
C VAL A 245 15.22 -16.24 -0.27
N ASP A 246 16.09 -15.24 -0.43
CA ASP A 246 16.88 -14.70 0.68
C ASP A 246 15.97 -14.04 1.72
N ARG A 247 14.97 -13.26 1.28
CA ARG A 247 14.01 -12.64 2.20
C ARG A 247 13.18 -13.68 2.95
N LEU A 248 12.61 -14.67 2.26
CA LEU A 248 11.80 -15.71 2.92
C LEU A 248 12.64 -16.59 3.84
N THR A 249 13.91 -16.83 3.52
CA THR A 249 14.84 -17.53 4.41
C THR A 249 15.14 -16.70 5.66
N ALA A 250 15.32 -15.38 5.52
CA ALA A 250 15.50 -14.48 6.66
C ALA A 250 14.24 -14.40 7.54
N VAL A 251 13.05 -14.33 6.93
CA VAL A 251 11.75 -14.41 7.63
C VAL A 251 11.64 -15.73 8.41
N ALA A 252 11.98 -16.85 7.79
CA ALA A 252 11.96 -18.15 8.46
C ALA A 252 12.92 -18.19 9.66
N ALA A 253 14.13 -17.64 9.52
CA ALA A 253 15.10 -17.58 10.60
C ALA A 253 14.63 -16.72 11.78
N ASP A 254 13.94 -15.61 11.52
CA ASP A 254 13.31 -14.78 12.55
C ASP A 254 12.12 -15.49 13.22
N CYS A 255 11.33 -16.25 12.45
CA CYS A 255 10.20 -17.04 12.96
C CYS A 255 10.60 -18.28 13.77
N ALA A 256 11.83 -18.79 13.62
CA ALA A 256 12.31 -20.00 14.28
C ALA A 256 12.60 -19.82 15.78
N THR A 257 12.56 -18.59 16.29
CA THR A 257 12.88 -18.24 17.67
C THR A 257 11.76 -17.44 18.31
N THR A 258 11.55 -17.60 19.61
CA THR A 258 10.60 -16.79 20.40
C THR A 258 11.28 -15.88 21.41
N ASP A 259 12.60 -16.03 21.57
CA ASP A 259 13.45 -15.38 22.57
C ASP A 259 14.70 -14.71 21.99
N SER A 260 14.84 -14.72 20.67
CA SER A 260 15.98 -14.16 19.96
C SER A 260 15.56 -13.72 18.54
N GLY A 261 16.45 -13.05 17.80
CA GLY A 261 16.16 -12.52 16.45
C GLY A 261 16.21 -10.98 16.30
N PRO A 262 16.20 -10.47 15.06
CA PRO A 262 16.25 -9.03 14.79
C PRO A 262 14.93 -8.27 15.03
N SER A 263 13.78 -8.95 15.08
CA SER A 263 12.46 -8.33 15.25
C SER A 263 11.91 -8.40 16.68
N ARG A 264 10.83 -7.65 16.94
CA ARG A 264 10.01 -7.73 18.16
C ARG A 264 8.60 -8.12 17.79
N TYR A 265 8.00 -9.01 18.58
CA TYR A 265 6.63 -9.45 18.37
C TYR A 265 5.78 -9.12 19.60
N PHE A 266 4.82 -8.21 19.48
CA PHE A 266 3.84 -7.96 20.51
C PHE A 266 2.55 -8.70 20.21
N CYS A 267 2.14 -9.56 21.14
CA CYS A 267 0.89 -10.31 21.03
C CYS A 267 -0.35 -9.53 21.53
N TYR A 268 -0.15 -8.26 21.93
CA TYR A 268 -1.17 -7.36 22.43
C TYR A 268 -0.94 -5.96 21.87
N ASP A 269 -1.96 -5.11 21.92
CA ASP A 269 -1.92 -3.75 21.39
C ASP A 269 -1.04 -2.83 22.26
N TYR A 270 0.27 -2.85 22.00
CA TYR A 270 1.25 -2.11 22.78
C TYR A 270 1.11 -0.59 22.60
N TYR A 271 0.76 -0.13 21.40
CA TYR A 271 0.67 1.30 21.08
C TYR A 271 -0.75 1.87 21.17
N GLY A 272 -1.77 1.03 21.39
CA GLY A 272 -3.17 1.47 21.51
C GLY A 272 -3.82 1.81 20.18
N ILE A 273 -3.38 1.19 19.08
CA ILE A 273 -3.82 1.47 17.71
C ILE A 273 -4.88 0.48 17.25
N CYS A 274 -4.85 -0.75 17.78
CA CYS A 274 -5.69 -1.82 17.32
C CYS A 274 -7.18 -1.50 17.50
N GLU A 275 -7.95 -1.82 16.48
CA GLU A 275 -9.40 -1.71 16.52
C GLU A 275 -10.02 -3.05 16.94
N SER A 276 -11.12 -3.01 17.67
CA SER A 276 -11.88 -4.22 18.05
C SER A 276 -12.89 -4.67 17.00
N SER A 277 -13.15 -3.85 15.97
CA SER A 277 -14.18 -4.11 14.96
C SER A 277 -13.85 -3.56 13.56
N GLY A 278 -12.65 -3.00 13.37
CA GLY A 278 -12.15 -2.55 12.07
C GLY A 278 -11.46 -3.67 11.30
N PRO A 279 -10.62 -3.37 10.30
CA PRO A 279 -9.97 -4.41 9.51
C PRO A 279 -8.51 -4.65 9.92
N LEU A 280 -7.95 -3.99 10.94
CA LEU A 280 -6.52 -4.12 11.26
C LEU A 280 -6.21 -5.44 11.99
N ASN A 281 -5.56 -6.38 11.30
CA ASN A 281 -5.10 -7.66 11.89
C ASN A 281 -3.81 -7.50 12.69
N ALA A 282 -2.88 -6.73 12.15
CA ALA A 282 -1.57 -6.50 12.73
C ALA A 282 -0.95 -5.25 12.09
N TYR A 283 0.16 -4.80 12.64
CA TYR A 283 0.93 -3.72 12.05
C TYR A 283 2.41 -3.79 12.46
N THR A 284 3.28 -3.15 11.67
CA THR A 284 4.73 -3.12 11.91
C THR A 284 5.31 -1.72 11.83
N LEU A 285 6.14 -1.36 12.81
CA LEU A 285 7.06 -0.24 12.74
C LEU A 285 8.38 -0.75 12.15
N TRP A 286 8.61 -0.53 10.87
CA TRP A 286 9.70 -1.16 10.10
C TRP A 286 11.10 -0.80 10.60
N ASP A 287 11.30 0.47 10.97
CA ASP A 287 12.57 1.09 11.35
C ASP A 287 13.13 0.54 12.68
N VAL A 288 12.22 0.21 13.60
CA VAL A 288 12.53 -0.47 14.86
C VAL A 288 12.24 -1.96 14.82
N SER A 289 11.77 -2.47 13.68
CA SER A 289 11.43 -3.88 13.42
C SER A 289 10.51 -4.47 14.50
N THR A 290 9.44 -3.74 14.79
CA THR A 290 8.44 -4.11 15.80
C THR A 290 7.11 -4.42 15.15
N SER A 291 6.68 -5.67 15.23
CA SER A 291 5.36 -6.12 14.79
C SER A 291 4.40 -6.26 15.97
N VAL A 292 3.15 -5.86 15.80
CA VAL A 292 2.09 -5.93 16.80
C VAL A 292 0.90 -6.67 16.20
N MET A 293 0.46 -7.73 16.87
CA MET A 293 -0.73 -8.50 16.49
C MET A 293 -1.96 -7.96 17.23
N CYS A 294 -2.96 -7.51 16.48
CA CYS A 294 -4.20 -7.00 17.02
C CYS A 294 -5.17 -8.10 17.44
N SER A 295 -6.24 -7.74 18.15
CA SER A 295 -7.28 -8.69 18.59
C SER A 295 -7.84 -9.55 17.44
N LEU A 296 -8.07 -8.95 16.28
CA LEU A 296 -8.63 -9.63 15.10
C LEU A 296 -7.74 -10.76 14.57
N PHE A 297 -6.42 -10.69 14.75
CA PHE A 297 -5.50 -11.79 14.43
C PHE A 297 -5.83 -13.05 15.23
N TYR A 298 -6.19 -12.90 16.50
CA TYR A 298 -6.54 -14.02 17.36
C TYR A 298 -7.99 -14.46 17.20
N ASP A 299 -8.89 -13.49 17.06
CA ASP A 299 -10.33 -13.72 17.15
C ASP A 299 -10.94 -14.19 15.82
N THR A 300 -10.30 -13.89 14.69
CA THR A 300 -10.90 -14.09 13.37
C THR A 300 -10.06 -14.92 12.40
N LEU A 301 -8.75 -15.00 12.59
CA LEU A 301 -7.86 -15.71 11.67
C LEU A 301 -7.60 -17.15 12.14
N PRO A 302 -7.67 -18.15 11.25
CA PRO A 302 -7.25 -19.51 11.59
C PRO A 302 -5.73 -19.59 11.74
N PRO A 303 -5.17 -20.59 12.45
CA PRO A 303 -3.72 -20.73 12.62
C PRO A 303 -2.93 -20.99 11.33
N LEU A 304 -3.57 -21.58 10.32
CA LEU A 304 -2.99 -21.97 9.03
C LEU A 304 -4.00 -21.71 7.91
N PRO A 305 -3.54 -21.56 6.64
CA PRO A 305 -4.40 -21.42 5.48
C PRO A 305 -5.54 -22.46 5.45
N GLN A 306 -6.78 -22.00 5.28
CA GLN A 306 -7.97 -22.86 5.07
C GLN A 306 -8.56 -22.74 3.66
N GLY A 307 -7.85 -22.05 2.76
CA GLY A 307 -8.28 -21.78 1.41
C GLY A 307 -7.25 -20.92 0.67
N CYS A 308 -7.25 -21.03 -0.65
CA CYS A 308 -6.40 -20.21 -1.50
C CYS A 308 -6.63 -18.73 -1.25
N HIS A 309 -5.52 -18.03 -1.02
CA HIS A 309 -5.46 -16.58 -0.85
C HIS A 309 -6.27 -16.06 0.37
N ARG A 310 -6.62 -16.94 1.31
CA ARG A 310 -7.25 -16.55 2.57
C ARG A 310 -6.19 -16.21 3.61
N GLN A 311 -6.41 -15.11 4.32
CA GLN A 311 -5.54 -14.72 5.44
C GLN A 311 -5.69 -15.70 6.60
N ASP A 312 -4.57 -15.93 7.26
CA ASP A 312 -4.43 -16.77 8.44
C ASP A 312 -3.30 -16.19 9.31
N GLN A 313 -3.12 -16.74 10.50
CA GLN A 313 -2.12 -16.27 11.45
C GLN A 313 -0.69 -16.41 10.91
N ALA A 314 -0.34 -17.55 10.32
CA ALA A 314 1.01 -17.80 9.82
C ALA A 314 1.39 -16.87 8.67
N THR A 315 0.50 -16.69 7.70
CA THR A 315 0.75 -15.82 6.53
C THR A 315 0.70 -14.33 6.89
N THR A 316 -0.13 -13.96 7.88
CA THR A 316 -0.08 -12.61 8.47
C THR A 316 1.23 -12.36 9.21
N THR A 317 1.76 -13.34 9.95
CA THR A 317 3.09 -13.22 10.57
C THR A 317 4.20 -13.06 9.52
N ILE A 318 4.15 -13.80 8.41
CA ILE A 318 5.08 -13.61 7.28
C ILE A 318 4.98 -12.17 6.73
N HIS A 319 3.77 -11.67 6.50
CA HIS A 319 3.54 -10.29 6.04
C HIS A 319 4.24 -9.28 6.95
N GLU A 320 3.96 -9.32 8.26
CA GLU A 320 4.51 -8.36 9.21
C GLU A 320 6.04 -8.43 9.30
N ILE A 321 6.62 -9.64 9.31
CA ILE A 321 8.07 -9.81 9.40
C ILE A 321 8.77 -9.32 8.12
N THR A 322 8.10 -9.35 6.96
CA THR A 322 8.69 -8.76 5.74
C THR A 322 8.83 -7.23 5.81
N HIS A 323 8.06 -6.55 6.66
CA HIS A 323 8.23 -5.13 6.94
C HIS A 323 9.40 -4.83 7.89
N CYS A 324 9.94 -5.82 8.59
CA CYS A 324 11.05 -5.60 9.53
C CYS A 324 12.38 -5.37 8.78
N GLU A 325 12.84 -4.12 8.71
CA GLU A 325 14.08 -3.74 8.02
C GLU A 325 15.31 -4.52 8.52
N ALA A 326 15.36 -4.83 9.82
CA ALA A 326 16.45 -5.59 10.40
C ALA A 326 16.42 -7.09 10.05
N VAL A 327 15.27 -7.63 9.58
CA VAL A 327 15.16 -9.01 9.08
C VAL A 327 15.71 -9.08 7.67
N TYR A 328 15.26 -8.18 6.78
CA TYR A 328 15.79 -8.09 5.42
C TYR A 328 15.60 -6.68 4.84
N SER A 329 16.68 -6.10 4.33
CA SER A 329 16.69 -4.76 3.74
C SER A 329 16.70 -4.80 2.21
N PRO A 330 15.93 -3.92 1.53
CA PRO A 330 14.93 -3.03 2.11
C PRO A 330 13.70 -3.81 2.61
N HIS A 331 12.99 -3.26 3.60
CA HIS A 331 11.67 -3.73 4.03
C HIS A 331 10.66 -3.72 2.88
N THR A 332 9.59 -4.50 3.01
CA THR A 332 8.41 -4.37 2.16
C THR A 332 7.51 -3.21 2.59
N ASN A 333 6.62 -2.80 1.69
CA ASN A 333 5.56 -1.82 1.89
C ASN A 333 4.20 -2.48 1.67
N ASP A 334 3.13 -1.70 1.86
CA ASP A 334 1.74 -2.09 1.61
C ASP A 334 1.20 -1.41 0.35
N TYR A 335 1.69 -1.87 -0.80
CA TYR A 335 1.29 -1.32 -2.10
C TYR A 335 -0.06 -1.81 -2.57
N ALA A 336 -0.39 -3.06 -2.25
CA ALA A 336 -1.65 -3.68 -2.60
C ALA A 336 -2.02 -4.75 -1.57
N TYR A 337 -3.32 -4.98 -1.52
CA TYR A 337 -4.00 -5.81 -0.53
C TYR A 337 -4.96 -6.72 -1.28
N ALA A 338 -4.97 -7.99 -0.93
CA ALA A 338 -5.69 -9.08 -1.57
C ALA A 338 -5.08 -9.54 -2.89
N TYR A 339 -5.53 -10.71 -3.33
CA TYR A 339 -4.91 -11.48 -4.40
C TYR A 339 -4.90 -10.76 -5.75
N ASN A 340 -6.06 -10.30 -6.23
CA ASN A 340 -6.19 -9.73 -7.56
C ASN A 340 -5.33 -8.46 -7.72
N GLU A 341 -5.28 -7.65 -6.67
CA GLU A 341 -4.57 -6.40 -6.59
C GLU A 341 -3.05 -6.66 -6.50
N SER A 342 -2.63 -7.61 -5.66
CA SER A 342 -1.23 -7.97 -5.47
C SER A 342 -0.58 -8.57 -6.71
N ILE A 343 -1.29 -9.42 -7.47
CA ILE A 343 -0.76 -9.96 -8.74
C ILE A 343 -0.88 -8.98 -9.91
N ALA A 344 -1.57 -7.86 -9.74
CA ALA A 344 -1.66 -6.80 -10.75
C ALA A 344 -0.52 -5.78 -10.64
N LEU A 345 0.28 -5.83 -9.57
CA LEU A 345 1.45 -4.98 -9.39
C LEU A 345 2.51 -5.19 -10.48
N THR A 346 3.36 -4.18 -10.68
CA THR A 346 4.58 -4.37 -11.49
C THR A 346 5.58 -5.25 -10.72
N PRO A 347 6.55 -5.89 -11.38
CA PRO A 347 7.55 -6.71 -10.68
C PRO A 347 8.30 -5.95 -9.57
N ALA A 348 8.56 -4.65 -9.77
CA ALA A 348 9.24 -3.82 -8.78
C ALA A 348 8.38 -3.59 -7.52
N PHE A 349 7.08 -3.33 -7.68
CA PHE A 349 6.18 -3.18 -6.54
C PHE A 349 5.85 -4.53 -5.89
N ALA A 350 5.65 -5.60 -6.67
CA ALA A 350 5.38 -6.94 -6.14
C ALA A 350 6.54 -7.46 -5.27
N LEU A 351 7.79 -7.20 -5.68
CA LEU A 351 8.99 -7.54 -4.90
C LEU A 351 9.06 -6.78 -3.57
N LEU A 352 8.41 -5.63 -3.47
CA LEU A 352 8.42 -4.77 -2.28
C LEU A 352 7.04 -4.70 -1.63
N ASN A 353 6.10 -5.61 -1.92
CA ASN A 353 4.78 -5.66 -1.31
C ASN A 353 4.68 -6.84 -0.35
N ALA A 354 4.33 -6.60 0.92
CA ALA A 354 4.27 -7.65 1.94
C ALA A 354 3.21 -8.73 1.62
N ASP A 355 2.06 -8.32 1.08
CA ASP A 355 0.98 -9.24 0.75
C ASP A 355 1.36 -10.22 -0.38
N ASN A 356 2.28 -9.85 -1.30
CA ASN A 356 2.80 -10.80 -2.30
C ASN A 356 3.55 -11.96 -1.65
N TYR A 357 4.28 -11.74 -0.55
CA TYR A 357 5.01 -12.80 0.17
C TYR A 357 4.04 -13.70 0.95
N SER A 358 3.10 -13.09 1.68
CA SER A 358 2.04 -13.79 2.41
C SER A 358 1.20 -14.68 1.50
N LEU A 359 0.69 -14.10 0.39
CA LEU A 359 -0.14 -14.82 -0.58
C LEU A 359 0.64 -15.91 -1.31
N PHE A 360 1.91 -15.66 -1.66
CA PHE A 360 2.75 -16.69 -2.27
C PHE A 360 2.99 -17.88 -1.33
N ALA A 361 3.28 -17.63 -0.05
CA ALA A 361 3.43 -18.69 0.95
C ALA A 361 2.13 -19.47 1.17
N ASN A 362 0.99 -18.78 1.22
CA ASN A 362 -0.34 -19.40 1.25
C ASN A 362 -0.54 -20.34 0.05
N ALA A 363 -0.29 -19.85 -1.16
CA ALA A 363 -0.45 -20.58 -2.40
C ALA A 363 0.40 -21.86 -2.41
N VAL A 364 1.68 -21.73 -2.05
CA VAL A 364 2.61 -22.87 -1.91
C VAL A 364 2.07 -23.95 -0.98
N TYR A 365 1.58 -23.54 0.20
CA TYR A 365 1.01 -24.47 1.17
C TYR A 365 -0.28 -25.14 0.65
N MET A 366 -1.19 -24.34 0.05
CA MET A 366 -2.49 -24.79 -0.43
C MET A 366 -2.45 -25.53 -1.78
N LYS A 367 -1.32 -25.47 -2.48
CA LYS A 367 -1.13 -25.98 -3.85
C LYS A 367 -2.12 -25.39 -4.86
N CYS A 368 -2.35 -24.09 -4.69
CA CYS A 368 -2.77 -23.18 -5.74
C CYS A 368 -1.60 -22.23 -6.01
#